data_AF-A0A7G2F0Y2-F1
#
_entry.id   AF-A0A7G2F0Y2-F1
#
_cell.length_a   1.000
_cell.length_b   1.000
_cell.length_c   1.000
_cell.angle_alpha   90.00
_cell.angle_beta   90.00
_cell.angle_gamma   90.00
#
_symmetry.space_group_name_H-M   'P 1'
#
loop_
_entity.id
_entity.type
_entity.pdbx_description
1 polymer ?
#
loop_
_entity_poly.entity_id
_entity_poly.type
_entity_poly.pdbx_seq_one_letter_code
_entity_poly.pdbx_strand_id
1 'polypeptide(L)'
;MLRQTTKRAFLGLASQNPTPFPVVSRLYHPNVIDHYDNPRNVGSFDKNDPNVGTGLVGAPQCGDVMKLQVKFDGSGQIIDAKFKTFGCGSAIAASSVATEWVKGKSVEEVLTIKNSQIAKHLSLPPVKLHCSMLAEDAIKAAIKNYNEKQDKDNGETVETIDSTYLHAMGTQTNKGFFYDEFLKVLKEQQVDVRLMARDSEKDAAISAHKRILSARSEVFEEMFESDKYKASSKLETITLSEMKHEELEAFVDFTYSDGSMLSEKAKQHAMSLYSATKDYEIPRLWCLCRKELIASLNMSNALRVLQLAQIPYDESLSVAAFTTIKNSKLKLSSSTKVKVFVVNHPNGPLEITRAIFPRN
;
A
#
# COMPACT_ATOMS: atom_id res chain seq x y z
N MET A 1 -16.75 79.89 -12.31
CA MET A 1 -16.82 78.62 -13.08
C MET A 1 -15.39 78.30 -13.49
N LEU A 2 -14.66 77.27 -13.05
CA LEU A 2 -14.97 75.89 -12.67
C LEU A 2 -14.06 75.46 -11.51
N ARG A 3 -14.62 74.67 -10.57
CA ARG A 3 -13.86 73.89 -9.58
C ARG A 3 -13.15 72.72 -10.26
N GLN A 4 -11.84 72.57 -10.05
CA GLN A 4 -11.13 71.34 -10.38
C GLN A 4 -11.32 70.34 -9.24
N THR A 5 -12.06 69.26 -9.52
CA THR A 5 -12.24 68.12 -8.63
C THR A 5 -11.16 67.07 -8.90
N THR A 6 -10.38 66.75 -7.88
CA THR A 6 -9.41 65.66 -7.82
C THR A 6 -10.12 64.29 -7.89
N LYS A 7 -9.83 63.51 -8.93
CA LYS A 7 -10.20 62.08 -9.00
C LYS A 7 -9.13 61.26 -8.26
N ARG A 8 -9.50 60.63 -7.14
CA ARG A 8 -8.72 59.56 -6.49
C ARG A 8 -8.74 58.32 -7.40
N ALA A 9 -7.56 57.91 -7.86
CA ALA A 9 -7.36 56.62 -8.50
C ALA A 9 -7.35 55.52 -7.42
N PHE A 10 -8.28 54.57 -7.53
CA PHE A 10 -8.23 53.31 -6.79
C PHE A 10 -7.14 52.43 -7.41
N LEU A 11 -6.01 52.24 -6.72
CA LEU A 11 -5.07 51.17 -7.05
C LEU A 11 -5.74 49.84 -6.69
N GLY A 12 -6.19 49.11 -7.71
CA GLY A 12 -6.51 47.70 -7.59
C GLY A 12 -5.22 46.92 -7.32
N LEU A 13 -5.13 46.32 -6.14
CA LEU A 13 -4.15 45.27 -5.83
C LEU A 13 -4.46 44.09 -6.75
N ALA A 14 -3.63 43.90 -7.78
CA ALA A 14 -3.66 42.70 -8.60
C ALA A 14 -3.32 41.51 -7.68
N SER A 15 -4.30 40.63 -7.48
CA SER A 15 -4.08 39.30 -6.91
C SER A 15 -3.15 38.55 -7.86
N GLN A 16 -1.88 38.44 -7.49
CA GLN A 16 -0.97 37.53 -8.18
C GLN A 16 -1.38 36.12 -7.81
N ASN A 17 -2.05 35.44 -8.73
CA ASN A 17 -2.25 34.00 -8.63
C ASN A 17 -0.86 33.34 -8.53
N PRO A 18 -0.60 32.50 -7.52
CA PRO A 18 0.64 31.75 -7.48
C PRO A 18 0.70 30.87 -8.72
N THR A 19 1.79 31.00 -9.48
CA THR A 19 2.10 30.10 -10.60
C THR A 19 2.07 28.66 -10.10
N PRO A 20 1.36 27.73 -10.76
CA PRO A 20 1.38 26.33 -10.35
C PRO A 20 2.82 25.83 -10.45
N PHE A 21 3.38 25.40 -9.32
CA PHE A 21 4.62 24.65 -9.31
C PHE A 21 4.48 23.46 -10.27
N PRO A 22 5.48 23.16 -11.11
CA PRO A 22 5.42 21.98 -11.94
C PRO A 22 5.35 20.77 -11.01
N VAL A 23 4.21 20.08 -11.03
CA VAL A 23 4.04 18.79 -10.36
C VAL A 23 4.91 17.81 -11.12
N VAL A 24 6.17 17.69 -10.71
CA VAL A 24 7.05 16.62 -11.19
C VAL A 24 6.43 15.34 -10.65
N SER A 25 5.69 14.61 -11.50
CA SER A 25 5.26 13.26 -11.17
C SER A 25 6.50 12.46 -10.82
N ARG A 26 6.68 12.14 -9.53
CA ARG A 26 7.74 11.24 -9.06
C ARG A 26 7.40 9.83 -9.53
N LEU A 27 7.63 9.58 -10.81
CA LEU A 27 7.34 8.32 -11.46
C LEU A 27 8.31 7.26 -10.94
N TYR A 28 7.78 6.22 -10.31
CA TYR A 28 8.51 4.99 -10.08
C TYR A 28 8.99 4.42 -11.42
N HIS A 29 10.18 3.83 -11.42
CA HIS A 29 10.68 3.15 -12.60
C HIS A 29 9.73 2.00 -12.99
N PRO A 30 9.49 1.74 -14.29
CA PRO A 30 8.59 0.68 -14.73
C PRO A 30 8.88 -0.69 -14.10
N ASN A 31 10.15 -1.01 -13.84
CA ASN A 31 10.54 -2.25 -13.16
C ASN A 31 10.02 -2.31 -11.72
N VAL A 32 10.04 -1.20 -10.98
CA VAL A 32 9.46 -1.15 -9.63
C VAL A 32 7.96 -1.39 -9.70
N ILE A 33 7.29 -0.74 -10.65
CA ILE A 33 5.85 -0.89 -10.85
C ILE A 33 5.50 -2.33 -11.20
N ASP A 34 6.20 -2.95 -12.15
CA ASP A 34 5.94 -4.32 -12.59
C ASP A 34 6.10 -5.34 -11.46
N HIS A 35 7.22 -5.28 -10.73
CA HIS A 35 7.45 -6.18 -9.60
C HIS A 35 6.56 -5.88 -8.38
N TYR A 36 6.04 -4.66 -8.28
CA TYR A 36 5.10 -4.30 -7.23
C TYR A 36 3.67 -4.76 -7.55
N ASP A 37 3.20 -4.56 -8.78
CA ASP A 37 1.85 -4.94 -9.22
C ASP A 37 1.73 -6.45 -9.42
N ASN A 38 2.80 -7.07 -9.94
CA ASN A 38 2.90 -8.50 -10.23
C ASN A 38 4.14 -9.11 -9.53
N PRO A 39 4.15 -9.17 -8.17
CA PRO A 39 5.28 -9.71 -7.44
C PRO A 39 5.42 -11.21 -7.71
N ARG A 40 6.61 -11.63 -8.15
CA ARG A 40 6.89 -13.04 -8.42
C ARG A 40 7.12 -13.78 -7.11
N ASN A 41 6.62 -15.01 -7.04
CA ASN A 41 6.98 -15.96 -5.99
C ASN A 41 6.59 -15.54 -4.57
N VAL A 42 5.51 -14.78 -4.43
CA VAL A 42 4.89 -14.55 -3.12
C VAL A 42 4.38 -15.87 -2.54
N GLY A 43 4.75 -16.18 -1.30
CA GLY A 43 4.34 -17.40 -0.63
C GLY A 43 5.27 -17.82 0.50
N SER A 44 5.18 -19.08 0.89
CA SER A 44 6.05 -19.66 1.92
C SER A 44 6.17 -21.16 1.72
N PHE A 45 7.29 -21.73 2.14
CA PHE A 45 7.49 -23.17 2.28
C PHE A 45 7.24 -23.62 3.72
N ASP A 46 7.24 -24.94 3.93
CA ASP A 46 7.29 -25.50 5.27
C ASP A 46 8.61 -25.11 5.95
N LYS A 47 8.52 -24.60 7.18
CA LYS A 47 9.69 -24.20 7.98
C LYS A 47 10.50 -25.41 8.46
N ASN A 48 9.86 -26.57 8.57
CA ASN A 48 10.45 -27.81 9.05
C ASN A 48 11.18 -28.59 7.95
N ASP A 49 11.05 -28.19 6.67
CA ASP A 49 11.79 -28.82 5.58
C ASP A 49 13.31 -28.58 5.79
N PRO A 50 14.12 -29.66 5.88
CA PRO A 50 15.57 -29.53 6.07
C PRO A 50 16.25 -28.87 4.86
N ASN A 51 15.64 -28.96 3.67
CA ASN A 51 16.16 -28.37 2.45
C ASN A 51 15.75 -26.91 2.25
N VAL A 52 15.08 -26.29 3.23
CA VAL A 52 14.62 -24.90 3.14
C VAL A 52 15.39 -24.02 4.13
N GLY A 53 16.14 -23.07 3.57
CA GLY A 53 16.72 -21.95 4.32
C GLY A 53 15.71 -20.83 4.50
N THR A 54 15.60 -20.27 5.70
CA THR A 54 14.69 -19.16 6.02
C THR A 54 15.46 -17.96 6.58
N GLY A 55 15.35 -16.81 5.91
CA GLY A 55 15.86 -15.53 6.37
C GLY A 55 14.72 -14.61 6.75
N LEU A 56 14.65 -14.20 8.02
CA LEU A 56 13.74 -13.16 8.51
C LEU A 56 14.59 -11.95 8.91
N VAL A 57 14.41 -10.85 8.20
CA VAL A 57 15.21 -9.64 8.37
C VAL A 57 14.33 -8.40 8.37
N GLY A 58 14.90 -7.29 8.84
CA GLY A 58 14.17 -6.05 9.08
C GLY A 58 13.67 -5.96 10.52
N ALA A 59 13.37 -4.74 10.92
CA ALA A 59 12.86 -4.45 12.25
C ALA A 59 11.42 -3.96 12.10
N PRO A 60 10.44 -4.54 12.81
CA PRO A 60 9.05 -4.09 12.78
C PRO A 60 8.90 -2.58 12.98
N GLN A 61 9.78 -2.00 13.80
CA GLN A 61 9.81 -0.57 14.12
C GLN A 61 10.21 0.28 12.91
N CYS A 62 10.93 -0.26 11.93
CA CYS A 62 11.36 0.46 10.73
C CYS A 62 10.36 0.35 9.57
N GLY A 63 9.23 -0.35 9.75
CA GLY A 63 8.19 -0.46 8.73
C GLY A 63 8.48 -1.43 7.58
N ASP A 64 9.69 -1.99 7.54
CA ASP A 64 10.18 -2.92 6.51
C ASP A 64 10.65 -4.23 7.17
N VAL A 65 9.96 -5.34 6.87
CA VAL A 65 10.26 -6.68 7.35
C VAL A 65 10.08 -7.68 6.22
N MET A 66 11.10 -8.50 5.96
CA MET A 66 11.09 -9.49 4.88
C MET A 66 11.38 -10.88 5.44
N LYS A 67 10.54 -11.83 5.05
CA LYS A 67 10.79 -13.27 5.16
C LYS A 67 11.08 -13.85 3.78
N LEU A 68 12.32 -14.26 3.56
CA LEU A 68 12.75 -15.00 2.38
C LEU A 68 12.92 -16.48 2.73
N GLN A 69 12.40 -17.36 1.90
CA GLN A 69 12.63 -18.80 2.01
C GLN A 69 13.16 -19.33 0.68
N VAL A 70 14.24 -20.10 0.77
CA VAL A 70 14.96 -20.62 -0.39
C VAL A 70 15.06 -22.13 -0.23
N LYS A 71 14.64 -22.87 -1.25
CA LYS A 71 14.65 -24.33 -1.27
C LYS A 71 15.80 -24.83 -2.12
N PHE A 72 16.59 -25.73 -1.55
CA PHE A 72 17.74 -26.36 -2.18
C PHE A 72 17.39 -27.77 -2.67
N ASP A 73 18.12 -28.23 -3.68
CA ASP A 73 18.19 -29.65 -4.03
C ASP A 73 19.35 -30.36 -3.33
N GLY A 74 19.46 -31.67 -3.54
CA GLY A 74 20.55 -32.48 -2.97
C GLY A 74 21.94 -32.17 -3.54
N SER A 75 22.06 -31.29 -4.54
CA SER A 75 23.34 -30.82 -5.08
C SER A 75 23.78 -29.47 -4.51
N GLY A 76 22.95 -28.85 -3.65
CA GLY A 76 23.20 -27.52 -3.10
C GLY A 76 22.77 -26.37 -4.03
N GLN A 77 21.98 -26.65 -5.07
CA GLN A 77 21.42 -25.63 -5.95
C GLN A 77 20.03 -25.20 -5.50
N ILE A 78 19.72 -23.92 -5.72
CA ILE A 78 18.41 -23.37 -5.36
C ILE A 78 17.39 -23.70 -6.45
N ILE A 79 16.39 -24.51 -6.11
CA ILE A 79 15.34 -24.93 -7.06
C ILE A 79 14.11 -24.01 -7.04
N ASP A 80 13.82 -23.39 -5.89
CA ASP A 80 12.71 -22.44 -5.78
C ASP A 80 12.96 -21.48 -4.62
N ALA A 81 12.31 -20.32 -4.68
CA ALA A 81 12.38 -19.28 -3.66
C ALA A 81 11.00 -18.66 -3.49
N LYS A 82 10.62 -18.36 -2.25
CA LYS A 82 9.37 -17.71 -1.89
C LYS A 82 9.63 -16.57 -0.92
N PHE A 83 8.85 -15.51 -1.01
CA PHE A 83 8.94 -14.43 -0.05
C PHE A 83 7.58 -13.99 0.51
N LYS A 84 7.64 -13.40 1.69
CA LYS A 84 6.61 -12.53 2.27
C LYS A 84 7.31 -11.29 2.80
N THR A 85 6.75 -10.12 2.54
CA THR A 85 7.34 -8.87 2.99
C THR A 85 6.26 -7.89 3.38
N PHE A 86 6.54 -7.10 4.41
CA PHE A 86 5.78 -5.94 4.80
C PHE A 86 6.72 -4.76 4.63
N GLY A 87 6.34 -3.79 3.80
CA GLY A 87 7.20 -2.66 3.52
C GLY A 87 6.65 -1.79 2.40
N CYS A 88 7.39 -0.74 2.06
CA CYS A 88 7.01 0.15 0.97
C CYS A 88 7.04 -0.56 -0.39
N GLY A 89 6.47 0.07 -1.44
CA GLY A 89 6.41 -0.54 -2.77
C GLY A 89 7.77 -0.95 -3.34
N SER A 90 8.82 -0.19 -3.01
CA SER A 90 10.21 -0.52 -3.38
C SER A 90 10.75 -1.74 -2.65
N ALA A 91 10.36 -1.98 -1.38
CA ALA A 91 10.74 -3.18 -0.63
C ALA A 91 10.07 -4.44 -1.21
N ILE A 92 8.81 -4.34 -1.61
CA ILE A 92 8.10 -5.43 -2.31
C ILE A 92 8.77 -5.74 -3.64
N ALA A 93 9.08 -4.71 -4.43
CA ALA A 93 9.74 -4.89 -5.72
C ALA A 93 11.14 -5.52 -5.56
N ALA A 94 11.95 -5.04 -4.62
CA ALA A 94 13.27 -5.60 -4.32
C ALA A 94 13.19 -7.06 -3.85
N SER A 95 12.20 -7.38 -3.02
CA SER A 95 11.94 -8.75 -2.56
C SER A 95 11.59 -9.70 -3.72
N SER A 96 10.76 -9.23 -4.65
CA SER A 96 10.39 -10.00 -5.85
C SER A 96 11.58 -10.23 -6.77
N VAL A 97 12.40 -9.21 -7.01
CA VAL A 97 13.62 -9.33 -7.83
C VAL A 97 14.58 -10.34 -7.20
N ALA A 98 14.78 -10.25 -5.88
CA ALA A 98 15.63 -11.17 -5.15
C ALA A 98 15.20 -12.63 -5.35
N THR A 99 13.90 -12.94 -5.23
CA THR A 99 13.43 -14.32 -5.43
C THR A 99 13.61 -14.85 -6.85
N GLU A 100 13.59 -14.01 -7.88
CA GLU A 100 13.90 -14.47 -9.24
C GLU A 100 15.40 -14.69 -9.42
N TRP A 101 16.22 -13.81 -8.86
CA TRP A 101 17.66 -13.86 -9.05
C TRP A 101 18.34 -15.02 -8.32
N VAL A 102 17.80 -15.45 -7.17
CA VAL A 102 18.39 -16.57 -6.42
C VAL A 102 18.05 -17.94 -7.00
N LYS A 103 17.03 -18.05 -7.85
CA LYS A 103 16.63 -19.34 -8.42
C LYS A 103 17.61 -19.84 -9.47
N GLY A 104 17.86 -21.15 -9.43
CA GLY A 104 18.78 -21.83 -10.35
C GLY A 104 20.24 -21.48 -10.11
N LYS A 105 20.58 -20.83 -9.00
CA LYS A 105 21.94 -20.47 -8.62
C LYS A 105 22.47 -21.35 -7.50
N SER A 106 23.80 -21.46 -7.42
CA SER A 106 24.47 -22.06 -6.27
C SER A 106 24.53 -21.08 -5.08
N VAL A 107 24.86 -21.60 -3.91
CA VAL A 107 25.06 -20.79 -2.69
C VAL A 107 26.11 -19.70 -2.92
N GLU A 108 27.23 -20.04 -3.55
CA GLU A 108 28.35 -19.12 -3.81
C GLU A 108 27.92 -17.99 -4.74
N GLU A 109 27.20 -18.32 -5.82
CA GLU A 109 26.72 -17.33 -6.77
C GLU A 109 25.73 -16.37 -6.13
N VAL A 110 24.82 -16.87 -5.29
CA VAL A 110 23.82 -16.02 -4.64
C VAL A 110 24.45 -15.06 -3.63
N LEU A 111 25.51 -15.48 -2.93
CA LEU A 111 26.25 -14.60 -2.02
C LEU A 111 26.98 -13.44 -2.74
N THR A 112 27.15 -13.51 -4.06
CA THR A 112 27.71 -12.40 -4.85
C THR A 112 26.67 -11.30 -5.16
N ILE A 113 25.37 -11.56 -4.95
CA ILE A 113 24.32 -10.59 -5.20
C ILE A 113 24.41 -9.46 -4.17
N LYS A 114 24.55 -8.23 -4.65
CA LYS A 114 24.65 -7.02 -3.81
C LYS A 114 23.43 -6.12 -3.97
N ASN A 115 23.11 -5.38 -2.91
CA ASN A 115 22.06 -4.36 -2.89
C ASN A 115 22.22 -3.34 -4.03
N SER A 116 23.46 -3.01 -4.43
CA SER A 116 23.72 -2.06 -5.51
C SER A 116 23.25 -2.55 -6.88
N GLN A 117 23.29 -3.87 -7.11
CA GLN A 117 22.78 -4.48 -8.34
C GLN A 117 21.25 -4.43 -8.36
N ILE A 118 20.59 -4.78 -7.25
CA ILE A 118 19.13 -4.73 -7.10
C ILE A 118 18.64 -3.28 -7.25
N ALA A 119 19.28 -2.33 -6.56
CA ALA A 119 18.96 -0.90 -6.63
C ALA A 119 19.10 -0.36 -8.05
N LYS A 120 20.17 -0.72 -8.76
CA LYS A 120 20.39 -0.32 -10.15
C LYS A 120 19.34 -0.93 -11.08
N HIS A 121 18.99 -2.20 -10.89
CA HIS A 121 18.00 -2.88 -11.72
C HIS A 121 16.60 -2.26 -11.58
N LEU A 122 16.25 -1.86 -10.37
CA LEU A 122 14.99 -1.19 -10.06
C LEU A 122 15.06 0.34 -10.23
N SER A 123 16.22 0.90 -10.59
CA SER A 123 16.47 2.35 -10.67
C SER A 123 15.99 3.08 -9.40
N LEU A 124 16.32 2.52 -8.23
CA LEU A 124 15.89 3.08 -6.95
C LEU A 124 16.60 4.42 -6.68
N PRO A 125 15.87 5.46 -6.25
CA PRO A 125 16.48 6.71 -5.81
C PRO A 125 17.30 6.48 -4.52
N PRO A 126 18.30 7.34 -4.22
CA PRO A 126 19.18 7.18 -3.06
C PRO A 126 18.46 6.98 -1.71
N VAL A 127 17.30 7.62 -1.53
CA VAL A 127 16.48 7.54 -0.31
C VAL A 127 15.89 6.13 -0.10
N LYS A 128 15.67 5.35 -1.17
CA LYS A 128 15.03 4.02 -1.12
C LYS A 128 16.04 2.86 -1.24
N LEU A 129 17.33 3.11 -1.04
CA LEU A 129 18.37 2.08 -1.09
C LEU A 129 18.28 1.07 0.06
N HIS A 130 17.64 1.42 1.19
CA HIS A 130 17.42 0.48 2.29
C HIS A 130 16.59 -0.74 1.86
N CYS A 131 15.69 -0.58 0.88
CA CYS A 131 14.87 -1.67 0.33
C CYS A 131 15.71 -2.75 -0.36
N SER A 132 16.79 -2.36 -1.05
CA SER A 132 17.69 -3.33 -1.68
C SER A 132 18.67 -3.95 -0.68
N MET A 133 19.02 -3.25 0.40
CA MET A 133 19.79 -3.81 1.51
C MET A 133 18.97 -4.89 2.24
N LEU A 134 17.69 -4.63 2.53
CA LEU A 134 16.79 -5.61 3.14
C LEU A 134 16.76 -6.92 2.34
N ALA A 135 16.67 -6.83 1.01
CA ALA A 135 16.66 -7.99 0.13
C ALA A 135 18.00 -8.76 0.16
N GLU A 136 19.14 -8.07 0.13
CA GLU A 136 20.46 -8.69 0.26
C GLU A 136 20.63 -9.40 1.62
N ASP A 137 20.23 -8.74 2.71
CA ASP A 137 20.32 -9.30 4.06
C ASP A 137 19.42 -10.53 4.21
N ALA A 138 18.23 -10.52 3.61
CA ALA A 138 17.32 -11.66 3.61
C ALA A 138 17.94 -12.88 2.92
N ILE A 139 18.63 -12.66 1.79
CA ILE A 139 19.36 -13.70 1.06
C ILE A 139 20.44 -14.32 1.94
N LYS A 140 21.29 -13.49 2.55
CA LYS A 140 22.38 -13.97 3.43
C LYS A 140 21.84 -14.73 4.63
N ALA A 141 20.78 -14.23 5.25
CA ALA A 141 20.13 -14.87 6.39
C ALA A 141 19.52 -16.24 6.00
N ALA A 142 18.89 -16.35 4.83
CA ALA A 142 18.30 -17.60 4.36
C ALA A 142 19.37 -18.67 4.09
N ILE A 143 20.48 -18.29 3.45
CA ILE A 143 21.62 -19.19 3.20
C ILE A 143 22.26 -19.62 4.52
N LYS A 144 22.52 -18.67 5.43
CA LYS A 144 23.08 -18.98 6.75
C LYS A 144 22.23 -20.00 7.49
N ASN A 145 20.90 -19.81 7.50
CA ASN A 145 19.97 -20.73 8.14
C ASN A 145 19.98 -22.13 7.50
N TYR A 146 20.14 -22.22 6.17
CA TYR A 146 20.28 -23.51 5.50
C TYR A 146 21.56 -24.23 5.91
N ASN A 147 22.70 -23.55 5.89
CA ASN A 147 23.98 -24.14 6.29
C ASN A 147 23.94 -24.63 7.75
N GLU A 148 23.38 -23.85 8.67
CA GLU A 148 23.19 -24.25 10.07
C GLU A 148 22.30 -25.50 10.24
N LYS A 149 21.36 -25.74 9.32
CA LYS A 149 20.54 -26.97 9.31
C LYS A 149 21.34 -28.16 8.80
N GLN A 150 22.14 -27.99 7.75
CA GLN A 150 22.99 -29.05 7.19
C GLN A 150 24.10 -29.47 8.15
N ASP A 151 24.66 -28.52 8.90
CA ASP A 151 25.68 -28.80 9.92
C ASP A 151 25.12 -29.60 11.10
N LYS A 152 23.84 -29.42 11.42
CA LYS A 152 23.14 -30.20 12.47
C LYS A 152 22.76 -31.61 12.05
N ASP A 153 22.65 -31.87 10.74
CA ASP A 153 22.37 -33.20 10.20
C ASP A 153 23.66 -34.04 10.05
N ASN A 154 24.82 -33.39 10.00
CA ASN A 154 26.14 -33.99 9.78
C ASN A 154 27.03 -34.11 11.05
N GLY A 155 26.53 -33.78 12.25
CA GLY A 155 27.32 -33.78 13.49
C GLY A 155 26.55 -34.26 14.74
N GLU A 156 27.20 -35.10 15.53
CA GLU A 156 26.74 -35.89 16.69
C GLU A 156 25.91 -35.18 17.77
N THR A 157 25.08 -35.98 18.44
CA THR A 157 24.26 -35.69 19.63
C THR A 157 25.01 -34.97 20.76
N VAL A 158 24.48 -33.83 21.22
CA VAL A 158 24.52 -33.42 22.64
C VAL A 158 23.18 -32.80 23.03
N GLU A 159 22.63 -33.30 24.13
CA GLU A 159 21.28 -33.10 24.66
C GLU A 159 20.96 -31.71 25.24
N THR A 160 19.66 -31.38 25.18
CA THR A 160 18.84 -30.50 26.05
C THR A 160 19.13 -28.99 25.98
N ILE A 161 18.13 -28.10 25.86
CA ILE A 161 17.06 -27.86 26.85
C ILE A 161 15.72 -27.42 26.22
N ASP A 162 14.66 -28.01 26.79
CA ASP A 162 13.24 -27.68 26.90
C ASP A 162 12.30 -27.53 25.69
N SER A 163 11.74 -28.69 25.35
CA SER A 163 10.41 -28.89 24.79
C SER A 163 9.33 -28.56 25.84
N THR A 164 8.82 -27.33 25.85
CA THR A 164 7.42 -27.09 26.21
C THR A 164 6.93 -25.83 25.51
N TYR A 165 5.72 -25.87 24.93
CA TYR A 165 5.07 -24.85 24.09
C TYR A 165 5.34 -24.93 22.57
N LEU A 166 4.73 -25.89 21.89
CA LEU A 166 3.74 -25.62 20.82
C LEU A 166 3.20 -26.95 20.28
N HIS A 167 2.04 -27.37 20.79
CA HIS A 167 1.20 -28.36 20.15
C HIS A 167 -0.20 -27.75 20.07
N ALA A 168 -0.57 -27.21 18.92
CA ALA A 168 -1.95 -27.07 18.50
C ALA A 168 -2.04 -26.68 17.02
N MET A 169 -2.60 -27.61 16.25
CA MET A 169 -3.51 -27.39 15.13
C MET A 169 -2.90 -27.04 13.77
N GLY A 170 -3.09 -27.99 12.85
CA GLY A 170 -2.75 -27.89 11.45
C GLY A 170 -3.79 -27.13 10.61
N THR A 171 -3.47 -27.06 9.32
CA THR A 171 -4.34 -26.73 8.17
C THR A 171 -5.15 -25.43 8.29
N GLN A 172 -4.49 -24.31 8.04
CA GLN A 172 -5.08 -23.10 7.44
C GLN A 172 -3.94 -22.31 6.77
N THR A 173 -4.24 -21.65 5.65
CA THR A 173 -3.23 -21.00 4.79
C THR A 173 -2.30 -20.10 5.60
N ASN A 174 -0.98 -20.42 5.60
CA ASN A 174 0.11 -19.76 6.37
C ASN A 174 0.29 -18.24 6.12
N LYS A 175 -0.64 -17.57 5.45
CA LYS A 175 -0.68 -16.10 5.27
C LYS A 175 -1.20 -15.39 6.53
N GLY A 176 -2.25 -15.90 7.18
CA GLY A 176 -2.84 -15.27 8.37
C GLY A 176 -1.92 -15.33 9.59
N PHE A 177 -1.28 -16.48 9.84
CA PHE A 177 -0.52 -16.72 11.06
C PHE A 177 0.65 -15.73 11.29
N PHE A 178 1.41 -15.40 10.25
CA PHE A 178 2.53 -14.46 10.37
C PHE A 178 2.06 -13.03 10.68
N TYR A 179 0.96 -12.59 10.05
CA TYR A 179 0.40 -11.26 10.31
C TYR A 179 -0.27 -11.20 11.67
N ASP A 180 -0.98 -12.23 12.09
CA ASP A 180 -1.59 -12.27 13.43
C ASP A 180 -0.55 -12.24 14.54
N GLU A 181 0.59 -12.92 14.36
CA GLU A 181 1.71 -12.90 15.30
C GLU A 181 2.45 -11.55 15.27
N PHE A 182 2.65 -10.96 14.09
CA PHE A 182 3.21 -9.61 13.94
C PHE A 182 2.30 -8.52 14.52
N LEU A 183 0.99 -8.63 14.33
CA LEU A 183 -0.01 -7.73 14.89
C LEU A 183 -0.05 -7.80 16.42
N LYS A 184 0.20 -8.97 17.02
CA LYS A 184 0.35 -9.09 18.47
C LYS A 184 1.58 -8.31 18.96
N VAL A 185 2.73 -8.49 18.32
CA VAL A 185 3.96 -7.74 18.65
C VAL A 185 3.77 -6.22 18.45
N LEU A 186 3.06 -5.80 17.39
CA LEU A 186 2.73 -4.39 17.18
C LEU A 186 1.72 -3.85 18.20
N LYS A 187 0.75 -4.65 18.65
CA LYS A 187 -0.19 -4.26 19.71
C LYS A 187 0.47 -4.21 21.10
N GLU A 188 1.58 -4.93 21.28
CA GLU A 188 2.42 -4.90 22.49
C GLU A 188 3.39 -3.71 22.49
N GLN A 189 3.60 -3.02 21.36
CA GLN A 189 4.37 -1.78 21.30
C GLN A 189 3.59 -0.61 21.89
N GLN A 190 4.31 0.38 22.42
CA GLN A 190 3.70 1.57 23.01
C GLN A 190 3.09 2.45 21.91
N VAL A 191 1.80 2.74 22.05
CA VAL A 191 1.05 3.69 21.20
C VAL A 191 1.69 5.08 21.29
N ASP A 192 2.01 5.68 20.15
CA ASP A 192 2.65 7.02 20.06
C ASP A 192 1.79 8.06 19.32
N VAL A 193 0.63 7.66 18.78
CA VAL A 193 -0.37 8.56 18.19
C VAL A 193 -1.79 7.99 18.35
N ARG A 194 -2.78 8.89 18.44
CA ARG A 194 -4.21 8.57 18.36
C ARG A 194 -4.84 9.26 17.17
N LEU A 195 -5.72 8.57 16.46
CA LEU A 195 -6.47 9.10 15.32
C LEU A 195 -7.94 9.26 15.71
N MET A 196 -8.57 10.34 15.28
CA MET A 196 -9.97 10.63 15.60
C MET A 196 -10.72 11.02 14.33
N ALA A 197 -11.90 10.46 14.13
CA ALA A 197 -12.77 10.85 13.02
C ALA A 197 -13.49 12.17 13.33
N ARG A 198 -14.03 12.84 12.30
CA ARG A 198 -14.72 14.13 12.45
C ARG A 198 -15.86 14.10 13.47
N ASP A 199 -16.60 12.99 13.49
CA ASP A 199 -17.84 12.79 14.24
C ASP A 199 -17.64 12.12 15.61
N SER A 200 -16.38 11.87 16.00
CA SER A 200 -16.06 11.11 17.21
C SER A 200 -15.82 12.00 18.43
N GLU A 201 -16.30 11.54 19.59
CA GLU A 201 -15.90 12.09 20.88
C GLU A 201 -14.41 11.77 21.16
N LYS A 202 -13.77 12.55 22.05
CA LYS A 202 -12.33 12.40 22.33
C LYS A 202 -11.93 11.01 22.85
N ASP A 203 -12.86 10.30 23.48
CA ASP A 203 -12.62 8.96 24.03
C ASP A 203 -12.76 7.86 22.96
N ALA A 204 -13.30 8.18 21.79
CA ALA A 204 -13.38 7.29 20.63
C ALA A 204 -12.15 7.40 19.70
N ALA A 205 -11.03 7.94 20.20
CA ALA A 205 -9.81 8.02 19.42
C ALA A 205 -9.15 6.63 19.30
N ILE A 206 -8.77 6.26 18.07
CA ILE A 206 -8.16 4.99 17.72
C ILE A 206 -6.65 5.06 17.95
N SER A 207 -6.12 4.16 18.75
CA SER A 207 -4.68 4.02 18.98
C SER A 207 -3.97 3.52 17.73
N ALA A 208 -2.88 4.19 17.37
CA ALA A 208 -2.05 3.84 16.22
C ALA A 208 -0.57 4.13 16.48
N HIS A 209 0.25 3.87 15.47
CA HIS A 209 1.70 3.97 15.56
C HIS A 209 2.22 4.85 14.41
N LYS A 210 2.92 5.95 14.72
CA LYS A 210 3.45 6.92 13.75
C LYS A 210 4.22 6.23 12.65
N ARG A 211 5.12 5.32 13.02
CA ARG A 211 5.95 4.52 12.10
C ARG A 211 5.15 3.65 11.13
N ILE A 212 4.08 3.00 11.60
CA ILE A 212 3.23 2.17 10.74
C ILE A 212 2.46 3.04 9.74
N LEU A 213 1.92 4.17 10.21
CA LEU A 213 1.23 5.13 9.36
C LEU A 213 2.18 5.75 8.33
N SER A 214 3.37 6.20 8.72
CA SER A 214 4.42 6.72 7.82
C SER A 214 4.84 5.70 6.77
N ALA A 215 5.07 4.44 7.15
CA ALA A 215 5.46 3.40 6.20
C ALA A 215 4.38 3.12 5.11
N ARG A 216 3.13 3.50 5.39
CA ARG A 216 1.99 3.28 4.49
C ARG A 216 1.52 4.54 3.76
N SER A 217 2.02 5.71 4.14
CA SER A 217 1.54 7.01 3.68
C SER A 217 2.66 8.05 3.80
N GLU A 218 3.10 8.55 2.64
CA GLU A 218 4.10 9.64 2.58
C GLU A 218 3.55 10.90 3.28
N VAL A 219 2.23 11.13 3.24
CA VAL A 219 1.57 12.23 3.97
C VAL A 219 1.73 12.10 5.48
N PHE A 220 1.56 10.90 6.04
CA PHE A 220 1.81 10.69 7.48
C PHE A 220 3.30 10.79 7.82
N GLU A 221 4.19 10.31 6.96
CA GLU A 221 5.64 10.52 7.11
C GLU A 221 5.98 12.00 7.23
N GLU A 222 5.57 12.82 6.26
CA GLU A 222 5.80 14.27 6.29
C GLU A 222 5.13 14.94 7.49
N MET A 223 3.90 14.53 7.83
CA MET A 223 3.16 15.06 8.98
C MET A 223 3.93 14.84 10.29
N PHE A 224 4.43 13.63 10.51
CA PHE A 224 5.17 13.27 11.72
C PHE A 224 6.62 13.76 11.73
N GLU A 225 7.20 14.02 10.57
CA GLU A 225 8.54 14.61 10.46
C GLU A 225 8.58 16.12 10.73
N SER A 226 7.44 16.81 10.77
CA SER A 226 7.41 18.24 11.08
C SER A 226 7.75 18.53 12.55
N ASP A 227 8.41 19.67 12.80
CA ASP A 227 8.94 20.05 14.14
C ASP A 227 7.88 20.03 15.25
N LYS A 228 6.61 20.22 14.88
CA LYS A 228 5.46 20.15 15.78
C LYS A 228 5.29 18.76 16.41
N TYR A 229 5.58 17.69 15.67
CA TYR A 229 5.33 16.30 16.08
C TYR A 229 6.61 15.53 16.44
N LYS A 230 7.79 16.07 16.10
CA LYS A 230 9.12 15.54 16.49
C LYS A 230 9.50 15.86 17.95
N ALA A 231 9.15 17.04 18.45
CA ALA A 231 9.59 17.53 19.77
C ALA A 231 8.63 17.18 20.93
N SER A 232 7.48 16.59 20.62
CA SER A 232 6.42 16.34 21.60
C SER A 232 6.58 14.99 22.27
N SER A 233 6.85 14.98 23.58
CA SER A 233 6.87 13.78 24.42
C SER A 233 5.48 13.31 24.84
N LYS A 234 4.41 13.98 24.40
CA LYS A 234 3.03 13.71 24.77
C LYS A 234 2.34 12.90 23.68
N LEU A 235 1.50 11.94 24.07
CA LEU A 235 0.65 11.18 23.15
C LEU A 235 -0.31 12.12 22.41
N GLU A 236 -0.09 12.28 21.10
CA GLU A 236 -0.82 13.22 20.25
C GLU A 236 -2.12 12.61 19.70
N THR A 237 -3.11 13.47 19.44
CA THR A 237 -4.36 13.09 18.79
C THR A 237 -4.54 13.90 17.52
N ILE A 238 -4.73 13.21 16.40
CA ILE A 238 -4.87 13.80 15.07
C ILE A 238 -6.28 13.53 14.56
N THR A 239 -6.95 14.58 14.06
CA THR A 239 -8.31 14.48 13.54
C THR A 239 -8.28 14.34 12.03
N LEU A 240 -8.79 13.21 11.54
CA LEU A 240 -8.94 12.88 10.12
C LEU A 240 -10.38 13.23 9.72
N SER A 241 -10.55 14.38 9.09
CA SER A 241 -11.87 15.04 8.97
C SER A 241 -12.71 14.48 7.82
N GLU A 242 -12.12 13.79 6.88
CA GLU A 242 -12.72 13.22 5.67
C GLU A 242 -13.37 11.86 5.91
N MET A 243 -13.14 11.24 7.07
CA MET A 243 -13.70 9.94 7.45
C MET A 243 -14.58 10.04 8.70
N LYS A 244 -15.61 9.18 8.75
CA LYS A 244 -16.37 8.83 9.94
C LYS A 244 -15.65 7.79 10.78
N HIS A 245 -16.08 7.57 12.01
CA HIS A 245 -15.45 6.62 12.93
C HIS A 245 -15.25 5.22 12.33
N GLU A 246 -16.31 4.61 11.78
CA GLU A 246 -16.27 3.25 11.20
C GLU A 246 -15.34 3.17 9.98
N GLU A 247 -15.30 4.23 9.18
CA GLU A 247 -14.44 4.35 8.00
C GLU A 247 -12.97 4.50 8.41
N LEU A 248 -12.70 5.31 9.44
CA LEU A 248 -11.38 5.47 10.02
C LEU A 248 -10.88 4.17 10.65
N GLU A 249 -11.74 3.43 11.33
CA GLU A 249 -11.37 2.13 11.89
C GLU A 249 -11.02 1.14 10.78
N ALA A 250 -11.80 1.07 9.70
CA ALA A 250 -11.48 0.25 8.53
C ALA A 250 -10.17 0.69 7.84
N PHE A 251 -9.91 2.00 7.79
CA PHE A 251 -8.66 2.56 7.29
C PHE A 251 -7.46 2.14 8.14
N VAL A 252 -7.57 2.26 9.46
CA VAL A 252 -6.53 1.82 10.40
C VAL A 252 -6.32 0.31 10.30
N ASP A 253 -7.38 -0.49 10.30
CA ASP A 253 -7.27 -1.94 10.10
C ASP A 253 -6.48 -2.29 8.83
N PHE A 254 -6.71 -1.55 7.74
CA PHE A 254 -5.93 -1.72 6.51
C PHE A 254 -4.45 -1.36 6.68
N THR A 255 -4.12 -0.26 7.37
CA THR A 255 -2.71 0.14 7.56
C THR A 255 -1.92 -0.89 8.38
N TYR A 256 -2.60 -1.63 9.25
CA TYR A 256 -2.03 -2.75 10.01
C TYR A 256 -2.08 -4.10 9.26
N SER A 257 -2.88 -4.22 8.20
CA SER A 257 -2.99 -5.44 7.41
C SER A 257 -1.78 -5.69 6.50
N ASP A 258 -1.73 -6.86 5.87
CA ASP A 258 -0.75 -7.19 4.82
C ASP A 258 -0.92 -6.39 3.52
N GLY A 259 -1.98 -5.59 3.41
CA GLY A 259 -2.28 -4.79 2.23
C GLY A 259 -2.56 -5.64 0.98
N SER A 260 -2.77 -6.95 1.13
CA SER A 260 -2.99 -7.86 0.00
C SER A 260 -4.44 -7.86 -0.45
N MET A 261 -5.39 -7.74 0.49
CA MET A 261 -6.84 -7.71 0.24
C MET A 261 -7.54 -6.74 1.19
N LEU A 262 -8.75 -6.29 0.82
CA LEU A 262 -9.63 -5.55 1.74
C LEU A 262 -10.33 -6.53 2.69
N SER A 263 -10.45 -6.15 3.97
CA SER A 263 -11.35 -6.80 4.91
C SER A 263 -12.82 -6.57 4.51
N GLU A 264 -13.74 -7.41 4.99
CA GLU A 264 -15.19 -7.21 4.74
C GLU A 264 -15.67 -5.84 5.21
N LYS A 265 -15.15 -5.37 6.35
CA LYS A 265 -15.38 -4.01 6.85
C LYS A 265 -14.89 -2.94 5.88
N ALA A 266 -13.66 -3.07 5.37
CA ALA A 266 -13.13 -2.13 4.39
C ALA A 266 -13.91 -2.14 3.07
N LYS A 267 -14.42 -3.29 2.63
CA LYS A 267 -15.28 -3.39 1.44
C LYS A 267 -16.59 -2.60 1.60
N GLN A 268 -17.21 -2.65 2.78
CA GLN A 268 -18.42 -1.87 3.08
C GLN A 268 -18.20 -0.35 2.94
N HIS A 269 -16.97 0.11 3.20
CA HIS A 269 -16.59 1.52 3.14
C HIS A 269 -15.72 1.87 1.92
N ALA A 270 -15.70 1.04 0.86
CA ALA A 270 -14.77 1.17 -0.26
C ALA A 270 -14.81 2.54 -0.98
N MET A 271 -15.97 3.19 -1.09
CA MET A 271 -16.07 4.53 -1.71
C MET A 271 -15.41 5.62 -0.85
N SER A 272 -15.63 5.58 0.47
CA SER A 272 -15.05 6.54 1.40
C SER A 272 -13.54 6.34 1.50
N LEU A 273 -13.09 5.09 1.64
CA LEU A 273 -11.67 4.75 1.65
C LEU A 273 -10.99 5.11 0.32
N TYR A 274 -11.61 4.83 -0.82
CA TYR A 274 -11.09 5.27 -2.13
C TYR A 274 -10.87 6.78 -2.18
N SER A 275 -11.79 7.57 -1.62
CA SER A 275 -11.66 9.04 -1.57
C SER A 275 -10.50 9.46 -0.66
N ALA A 276 -10.42 8.88 0.54
CA ALA A 276 -9.40 9.19 1.53
C ALA A 276 -7.98 8.83 1.06
N THR A 277 -7.82 7.80 0.23
CA THR A 277 -6.48 7.39 -0.27
C THR A 277 -5.76 8.46 -1.07
N LYS A 278 -6.48 9.46 -1.59
CA LYS A 278 -5.91 10.63 -2.22
C LYS A 278 -5.27 11.56 -1.19
N ASP A 279 -5.98 11.83 -0.10
CA ASP A 279 -5.55 12.80 0.93
C ASP A 279 -4.40 12.23 1.77
N TYR A 280 -4.31 10.91 1.88
CA TYR A 280 -3.23 10.21 2.60
C TYR A 280 -2.23 9.50 1.71
N GLU A 281 -2.36 9.59 0.38
CA GLU A 281 -1.47 8.96 -0.59
C GLU A 281 -1.13 7.49 -0.25
N ILE A 282 -2.15 6.62 -0.25
CA ILE A 282 -2.00 5.18 -0.02
C ILE A 282 -2.34 4.40 -1.30
N PRO A 283 -1.40 4.27 -2.27
CA PRO A 283 -1.68 3.71 -3.60
C PRO A 283 -2.25 2.29 -3.57
N ARG A 284 -1.81 1.45 -2.61
CA ARG A 284 -2.29 0.07 -2.50
C ARG A 284 -3.77 0.01 -2.15
N LEU A 285 -4.17 0.79 -1.15
CA LEU A 285 -5.57 0.86 -0.72
C LEU A 285 -6.43 1.43 -1.84
N TRP A 286 -5.94 2.43 -2.55
CA TRP A 286 -6.63 2.99 -3.72
C TRP A 286 -6.87 1.92 -4.80
N CYS A 287 -5.85 1.14 -5.17
CA CYS A 287 -5.96 0.08 -6.16
C CYS A 287 -6.94 -1.02 -5.73
N LEU A 288 -6.91 -1.42 -4.45
CA LEU A 288 -7.82 -2.41 -3.91
C LEU A 288 -9.27 -1.90 -3.85
N CYS A 289 -9.48 -0.67 -3.40
CA CYS A 289 -10.80 -0.06 -3.39
C CYS A 289 -11.34 0.09 -4.82
N ARG A 290 -10.53 0.48 -5.80
CA ARG A 290 -10.93 0.52 -7.20
C ARG A 290 -11.42 -0.84 -7.68
N LYS A 291 -10.65 -1.91 -7.43
CA LYS A 291 -11.03 -3.28 -7.83
C LYS A 291 -12.35 -3.69 -7.19
N GLU A 292 -12.52 -3.42 -5.90
CA GLU A 292 -13.76 -3.69 -5.17
C GLU A 292 -14.95 -2.89 -5.72
N LEU A 293 -14.77 -1.61 -6.01
CA LEU A 293 -15.82 -0.76 -6.59
C LEU A 293 -16.23 -1.28 -7.97
N ILE A 294 -15.28 -1.67 -8.82
CA ILE A 294 -15.57 -2.26 -10.13
C ILE A 294 -16.31 -3.59 -9.97
N ALA A 295 -15.87 -4.46 -9.06
CA ALA A 295 -16.49 -5.77 -8.83
C ALA A 295 -17.93 -5.66 -8.28
N SER A 296 -18.21 -4.61 -7.51
CA SER A 296 -19.52 -4.35 -6.90
C SER A 296 -20.44 -3.46 -7.75
N LEU A 297 -20.02 -3.05 -8.95
CA LEU A 297 -20.80 -2.17 -9.83
C LEU A 297 -22.15 -2.78 -10.20
N ASN A 298 -23.20 -2.00 -10.00
CA ASN A 298 -24.55 -2.33 -10.39
C ASN A 298 -25.36 -1.03 -10.61
N MET A 299 -26.63 -1.17 -11.01
CA MET A 299 -27.46 0.00 -11.36
C MET A 299 -27.70 0.97 -10.21
N SER A 300 -27.68 0.49 -8.96
CA SER A 300 -27.95 1.32 -7.79
C SER A 300 -26.77 2.22 -7.40
N ASN A 301 -25.52 1.80 -7.70
CA ASN A 301 -24.31 2.52 -7.29
C ASN A 301 -23.52 3.13 -8.46
N ALA A 302 -23.73 2.68 -9.71
CA ALA A 302 -22.89 3.08 -10.84
C ALA A 302 -22.81 4.59 -11.08
N LEU A 303 -23.88 5.35 -10.81
CA LEU A 303 -23.85 6.82 -10.94
C LEU A 303 -22.94 7.46 -9.88
N ARG A 304 -22.99 6.99 -8.63
CA ARG A 304 -22.13 7.50 -7.55
C ARG A 304 -20.67 7.15 -7.81
N VAL A 305 -20.41 5.92 -8.27
CA VAL A 305 -19.06 5.47 -8.64
C VAL A 305 -18.52 6.28 -9.83
N LEU A 306 -19.36 6.58 -10.83
CA LEU A 306 -18.97 7.42 -11.96
C LEU A 306 -18.60 8.84 -11.51
N GLN A 307 -19.38 9.43 -10.61
CA GLN A 307 -19.10 10.74 -10.01
C GLN A 307 -17.78 10.73 -9.26
N LEU A 308 -17.54 9.72 -8.43
CA LEU A 308 -16.30 9.53 -7.69
C LEU A 308 -15.09 9.42 -8.63
N ALA A 309 -15.24 8.71 -9.74
CA ALA A 309 -14.20 8.54 -10.75
C ALA A 309 -13.86 9.80 -11.55
N GLN A 310 -14.55 10.94 -11.35
CA GLN A 310 -14.21 12.18 -12.05
C GLN A 310 -13.20 13.06 -11.29
N ILE A 311 -13.01 12.84 -9.97
CA ILE A 311 -12.25 13.76 -9.12
C ILE A 311 -11.31 12.99 -8.16
N PRO A 312 -10.02 12.83 -8.51
CA PRO A 312 -9.44 13.04 -9.85
C PRO A 312 -9.94 12.01 -10.85
N TYR A 313 -9.78 12.29 -12.14
CA TYR A 313 -10.27 11.41 -13.20
C TYR A 313 -9.58 10.04 -13.15
N ASP A 314 -10.38 8.99 -12.97
CA ASP A 314 -10.00 7.58 -13.03
C ASP A 314 -10.68 6.94 -14.23
N GLU A 315 -9.91 6.76 -15.30
CA GLU A 315 -10.41 6.21 -16.56
C GLU A 315 -11.00 4.81 -16.39
N SER A 316 -10.28 3.91 -15.72
CA SER A 316 -10.70 2.51 -15.53
C SER A 316 -12.02 2.42 -14.78
N LEU A 317 -12.14 3.17 -13.67
CA LEU A 317 -13.36 3.20 -12.87
C LEU A 317 -14.51 3.89 -13.61
N SER A 318 -14.22 4.96 -14.35
CA SER A 318 -15.20 5.70 -15.15
C SER A 318 -15.77 4.85 -16.28
N VAL A 319 -14.91 4.15 -17.05
CA VAL A 319 -15.32 3.25 -18.14
C VAL A 319 -16.16 2.10 -17.62
N ALA A 320 -15.77 1.47 -16.50
CA ALA A 320 -16.53 0.38 -15.90
C ALA A 320 -17.92 0.84 -15.44
N ALA A 321 -17.99 1.97 -14.71
CA ALA A 321 -19.24 2.54 -14.24
C ALA A 321 -20.15 2.95 -15.40
N PHE A 322 -19.58 3.58 -16.42
CA PHE A 322 -20.31 3.98 -17.62
C PHE A 322 -20.85 2.79 -18.42
N THR A 323 -20.04 1.75 -18.59
CA THR A 323 -20.44 0.51 -19.27
C THR A 323 -21.61 -0.16 -18.54
N THR A 324 -21.56 -0.19 -17.20
CA THR A 324 -22.64 -0.71 -16.35
C THR A 324 -23.94 0.09 -16.55
N ILE A 325 -23.84 1.42 -16.60
CA ILE A 325 -24.96 2.31 -16.89
C ILE A 325 -25.52 2.03 -18.29
N LYS A 326 -24.68 2.01 -19.33
CA LYS A 326 -25.06 1.81 -20.73
C LYS A 326 -25.73 0.47 -20.99
N ASN A 327 -25.19 -0.62 -20.44
CA ASN A 327 -25.68 -1.98 -20.68
C ASN A 327 -27.07 -2.25 -20.09
N SER A 328 -27.56 -1.38 -19.20
CA SER A 328 -28.89 -1.50 -18.63
C SER A 328 -30.04 -1.07 -19.55
N LYS A 329 -29.73 -0.49 -20.72
CA LYS A 329 -30.54 -0.28 -21.93
C LYS A 329 -32.04 0.08 -21.85
N LEU A 330 -32.65 0.38 -20.70
CA LEU A 330 -34.10 0.65 -20.62
C LEU A 330 -34.53 1.81 -19.70
N LYS A 331 -33.63 2.57 -19.04
CA LYS A 331 -34.04 3.68 -18.15
C LYS A 331 -33.22 4.99 -18.24
N LEU A 332 -32.24 5.10 -19.14
CA LEU A 332 -31.38 6.30 -19.20
C LEU A 332 -32.07 7.54 -19.78
N SER A 333 -33.03 7.38 -20.68
CA SER A 333 -33.76 8.52 -21.26
C SER A 333 -34.62 9.28 -20.25
N SER A 334 -34.90 8.68 -19.08
CA SER A 334 -35.86 9.19 -18.10
C SER A 334 -35.25 9.65 -16.77
N SER A 335 -33.96 9.37 -16.50
CA SER A 335 -33.35 9.76 -15.22
C SER A 335 -32.82 11.18 -15.27
N THR A 336 -33.54 12.12 -14.63
CA THR A 336 -33.14 13.53 -14.46
C THR A 336 -31.72 13.67 -13.91
N LYS A 337 -31.28 12.76 -13.04
CA LYS A 337 -29.95 12.78 -12.43
C LYS A 337 -28.82 12.56 -13.43
N VAL A 338 -29.02 11.71 -14.44
CA VAL A 338 -28.00 11.44 -15.49
C VAL A 338 -27.92 12.61 -16.46
N LYS A 339 -29.06 13.21 -16.82
CA LYS A 339 -29.09 14.42 -17.67
C LYS A 339 -28.38 15.60 -17.00
N VAL A 340 -28.66 15.85 -15.71
CA VAL A 340 -28.00 16.91 -14.94
C VAL A 340 -26.50 16.65 -14.80
N PHE A 341 -26.08 15.39 -14.63
CA PHE A 341 -24.66 15.03 -14.54
C PHE A 341 -23.90 15.37 -15.83
N VAL A 342 -24.42 15.01 -17.00
CA VAL A 342 -23.78 15.31 -18.29
C VAL A 342 -23.71 16.80 -18.57
N VAL A 343 -24.77 17.55 -18.26
CA VAL A 343 -24.82 19.01 -18.44
C VAL A 343 -23.76 19.71 -17.58
N ASN A 344 -23.55 19.22 -16.35
CA ASN A 344 -22.60 19.85 -15.43
C ASN A 344 -21.14 19.44 -15.68
N HIS A 345 -20.86 18.43 -16.51
CA HIS A 345 -19.50 17.90 -16.76
C HIS A 345 -19.23 17.78 -18.27
N PRO A 346 -19.22 18.89 -19.03
CA PRO A 346 -19.14 18.89 -20.50
C PRO A 346 -17.79 18.39 -21.07
N ASN A 347 -16.75 18.31 -20.23
CA ASN A 347 -15.40 17.85 -20.60
C ASN A 347 -15.15 16.36 -20.33
N GLY A 348 -16.17 15.59 -19.93
CA GLY A 348 -16.04 14.13 -19.85
C GLY A 348 -15.67 13.54 -21.23
N PRO A 349 -15.05 12.34 -21.28
CA PRO A 349 -14.65 11.72 -22.54
C PRO A 349 -15.73 11.83 -23.61
N LEU A 350 -15.38 12.33 -24.80
CA LEU A 350 -16.32 12.55 -25.92
C LEU A 350 -17.19 11.32 -26.25
N GLU A 351 -16.71 10.13 -25.93
CA GLU A 351 -17.45 8.87 -26.06
C GLU A 351 -18.64 8.76 -25.09
N ILE A 352 -18.52 9.29 -23.87
CA ILE A 352 -19.59 9.33 -22.86
C ILE A 352 -20.73 10.23 -23.34
N THR A 353 -20.41 11.43 -23.84
CA THR A 353 -21.41 12.39 -24.35
C THR A 353 -22.09 11.86 -25.61
N ARG A 354 -21.34 11.25 -26.54
CA ARG A 354 -21.88 10.62 -27.76
C ARG A 354 -22.77 9.41 -27.49
N ALA A 355 -22.49 8.65 -26.44
CA ALA A 355 -23.28 7.47 -26.07
C ALA A 355 -24.60 7.82 -25.35
N ILE A 356 -24.71 8.98 -24.70
CA ILE A 356 -25.93 9.46 -24.04
C ILE A 356 -26.83 10.27 -24.99
N PHE A 357 -26.22 11.09 -25.85
CA PHE A 357 -26.91 11.87 -26.87
C PHE A 357 -26.44 11.43 -28.26
N PRO A 358 -26.93 10.29 -28.78
CA PRO A 358 -26.69 9.94 -30.17
C PRO A 358 -27.23 11.08 -31.04
N ARG A 359 -26.39 11.65 -31.91
CA ARG A 359 -26.86 12.64 -32.89
C ARG A 359 -27.87 11.93 -33.78
N ASN A 360 -29.09 12.46 -33.83
CA ASN A 360 -30.15 12.01 -34.74
C ASN A 360 -29.72 12.16 -36.20
#